data_AF-A0A0C9VKB1-F1
#
_entry.id   AF-A0A0C9VKB1-F1
#
_cell.length_a   1.000
_cell.length_b   1.000
_cell.length_c   1.000
_cell.angle_alpha   90.00
_cell.angle_beta   90.00
_cell.angle_gamma   90.00
#
_symmetry.space_group_name_H-M   'P 1'
#
loop_
_entity.id
_entity.type
_entity.pdbx_description
1 polymer ?
#
loop_
_entity_poly.entity_id
_entity_poly.type
_entity_poly.pdbx_seq_one_letter_code
_entity_poly.pdbx_strand_id
1 'polypeptide(L)'
;MPSKCALDADPMTLETPSKRMQIMASGIAGTKTGSMLLSNEHYHSSNSLVKPVLEHPPLLPQPNWNLLNAIDHAGGDAETEHLQSLGYACAQIEVQDKMLERAYATMMLQDFYLHKLNQALYKKEEKKGEKTDKQKKSFC
;
A
#
# COMPACT_ATOMS: atom_id res chain seq x y z
N MET A 1 36.66 -7.74 2.77
CA MET A 1 35.92 -6.58 3.28
C MET A 1 34.43 -6.82 3.04
N PRO A 2 33.69 -7.39 4.00
CA PRO A 2 32.28 -7.67 3.80
C PRO A 2 31.45 -6.42 4.10
N SER A 3 30.68 -5.98 3.09
CA SER A 3 29.69 -4.91 3.16
C SER A 3 28.55 -5.33 4.08
N LYS A 4 28.41 -4.61 5.19
CA LYS A 4 27.32 -4.72 6.17
C LYS A 4 26.03 -4.25 5.48
N CYS A 5 25.14 -5.19 5.13
CA CYS A 5 23.76 -4.87 4.79
C CYS A 5 23.06 -4.40 6.07
N ALA A 6 23.06 -3.10 6.32
CA ALA A 6 22.26 -2.48 7.37
C ALA A 6 20.81 -2.41 6.89
N LEU A 7 20.05 -3.47 7.17
CA LEU A 7 18.59 -3.40 7.27
C LEU A 7 18.22 -3.31 8.75
N ASP A 8 18.65 -2.23 9.40
CA ASP A 8 18.02 -1.79 10.65
C ASP A 8 16.77 -0.99 10.28
N ALA A 9 15.71 -1.71 9.89
CA ALA A 9 14.38 -1.15 9.82
C ALA A 9 13.76 -1.24 11.22
N ASP A 10 13.92 -0.18 12.00
CA ASP A 10 13.22 0.01 13.27
C ASP A 10 11.69 -0.03 13.01
N PRO A 11 10.95 -1.00 13.61
CA PRO A 11 9.51 -1.18 13.39
C PRO A 11 8.65 -0.02 13.92
N MET A 12 9.25 0.97 14.61
CA MET A 12 8.55 2.16 15.11
C MET A 12 8.73 3.42 14.24
N THR A 13 9.39 3.33 13.09
CA THR A 13 9.49 4.51 12.21
C THR A 13 8.17 4.72 11.45
N LEU A 14 7.39 5.69 11.91
CA LEU A 14 6.19 6.18 11.23
C LEU A 14 6.55 6.54 9.78
N GLU A 15 6.15 5.68 8.85
CA GLU A 15 6.33 5.87 7.41
C GLU A 15 5.49 7.05 6.93
N THR A 16 6.04 8.27 7.08
CA THR A 16 5.38 9.49 6.62
C THR A 16 5.43 9.59 5.09
N PRO A 17 4.46 10.27 4.45
CA PRO A 17 4.47 10.49 3.00
C PRO A 17 5.78 11.11 2.50
N SER A 18 6.37 12.01 3.29
CA SER A 18 7.66 12.65 2.99
C SER A 18 8.80 11.63 2.91
N LYS A 19 8.86 10.69 3.88
CA LYS A 19 9.87 9.62 3.91
C LYS A 19 9.71 8.66 2.72
N ARG A 20 8.48 8.32 2.36
CA ARG A 20 8.20 7.52 1.14
C ARG A 20 8.64 8.23 -0.14
N MET A 21 8.42 9.54 -0.22
CA MET A 21 8.84 10.35 -1.37
C MET A 21 10.37 10.41 -1.48
N GLN A 22 11.09 10.53 -0.35
CA GLN A 22 12.55 10.45 -0.32
C GLN A 22 13.08 9.08 -0.75
N ILE A 23 12.46 7.98 -0.31
CA ILE A 23 12.84 6.63 -0.72
C ILE A 23 12.63 6.46 -2.22
N MET A 24 11.49 6.91 -2.75
CA MET A 24 11.20 6.87 -4.18
C MET A 24 12.21 7.68 -4.99
N ALA A 25 12.50 8.92 -4.58
CA ALA A 25 13.49 9.77 -5.22
C ALA A 25 14.89 9.15 -5.19
N SER A 26 15.28 8.54 -4.06
CA SER A 26 16.56 7.84 -3.92
C SER A 26 16.65 6.61 -4.82
N GLY A 27 15.55 5.85 -4.95
CA GLY A 27 15.46 4.72 -5.87
C GLY A 27 15.60 5.14 -7.32
N ILE A 28 14.95 6.24 -7.73
CA ILE A 28 15.06 6.79 -9.10
C ILE A 28 16.50 7.22 -9.38
N ALA A 29 17.15 7.91 -8.44
CA ALA A 29 18.55 8.35 -8.56
C ALA A 29 19.54 7.17 -8.69
N GLY A 30 19.20 5.99 -8.15
CA GLY A 30 20.00 4.76 -8.28
C GLY A 30 19.85 4.03 -9.61
N THR A 31 18.88 4.40 -10.45
CA THR A 31 18.73 3.78 -11.78
C THR A 31 19.78 4.33 -12.75
N LYS A 32 20.36 3.48 -13.62
CA LYS A 32 21.41 3.88 -14.58
C LYS A 32 21.01 5.04 -15.49
N THR A 33 19.72 5.22 -15.72
CA THR A 33 19.16 6.25 -16.61
C THR A 33 18.61 7.45 -15.81
N GLY A 34 18.48 7.34 -14.49
CA GLY A 34 17.85 8.36 -13.63
C GLY A 34 16.41 8.69 -14.01
N SER A 35 15.79 7.91 -14.91
CA SER A 35 14.56 8.27 -15.61
C SER A 35 13.47 7.27 -15.29
N MET A 36 12.29 7.77 -14.96
CA MET A 36 11.08 6.99 -14.83
C MET A 36 10.22 7.20 -16.08
N LEU A 37 9.69 6.11 -16.65
CA LEU A 37 8.69 6.19 -17.71
C LEU A 37 7.38 6.69 -17.09
N LEU A 38 7.17 8.01 -17.16
CA LEU A 38 5.88 8.63 -16.89
C LEU A 38 5.18 8.84 -18.23
N SER A 39 3.96 8.31 -18.34
CA SER A 39 3.09 8.66 -19.46
C SER A 39 2.84 10.18 -19.40
N ASN A 40 3.08 10.87 -20.52
CA ASN A 40 2.71 12.28 -20.69
C ASN A 40 1.21 12.45 -20.97
N GLU A 41 0.44 11.37 -21.07
CA GLU A 41 -1.00 11.46 -21.25
C GLU A 41 -1.63 12.05 -19.99
N HIS A 42 -2.34 13.16 -20.19
CA HIS A 42 -3.07 13.80 -19.12
C HIS A 42 -4.23 12.88 -18.71
N TYR A 43 -4.19 12.38 -17.49
CA TYR A 43 -5.34 11.68 -16.92
C TYR A 43 -6.44 12.70 -16.67
N HIS A 44 -7.43 12.74 -17.55
CA HIS A 44 -8.66 13.48 -17.35
C HIS A 44 -9.56 12.69 -16.40
N SER A 45 -10.39 13.39 -15.62
CA SER A 45 -11.32 12.77 -14.67
C SER A 45 -12.41 11.90 -15.33
N SER A 46 -12.55 12.00 -16.66
CA SER A 46 -13.39 11.14 -17.50
C SER A 46 -12.71 9.83 -17.90
N ASN A 47 -11.40 9.67 -17.68
CA ASN A 47 -10.68 8.44 -18.01
C ASN A 47 -11.04 7.36 -17.00
N SER A 48 -11.70 6.30 -17.48
CA SER A 48 -11.97 5.11 -16.66
C SER A 48 -10.66 4.33 -16.51
N LEU A 49 -10.12 4.31 -15.29
CA LEU A 49 -9.02 3.40 -14.98
C LEU A 49 -9.52 1.96 -15.15
N VAL A 50 -8.81 1.17 -15.94
CA VAL A 50 -9.07 -0.27 -16.05
C VAL A 50 -9.00 -0.85 -14.64
N LYS A 51 -10.07 -1.49 -14.19
CA LYS A 51 -10.09 -2.15 -12.88
C LYS A 51 -8.98 -3.19 -12.87
N PRO A 52 -8.10 -3.19 -11.85
CA PRO A 52 -7.07 -4.22 -11.76
C PRO A 52 -7.74 -5.59 -11.68
N VAL A 53 -7.24 -6.54 -12.48
CA VAL A 53 -7.65 -7.94 -12.37
C VAL A 53 -6.98 -8.50 -11.13
N LEU A 54 -7.77 -8.74 -10.09
CA LEU A 54 -7.29 -9.38 -8.87
C LEU A 54 -7.22 -10.89 -9.11
N GLU A 55 -6.04 -11.38 -9.45
CA GLU A 55 -5.75 -12.81 -9.43
C GLU A 55 -5.83 -13.30 -7.99
N HIS A 56 -6.60 -14.36 -7.77
CA HIS A 56 -6.64 -15.00 -6.46
C HIS A 56 -5.43 -15.93 -6.37
N PRO A 57 -4.60 -15.80 -5.33
CA PRO A 57 -3.52 -16.75 -5.13
C PRO A 57 -4.09 -18.17 -4.97
N PRO A 58 -3.35 -19.20 -5.41
CA PRO A 58 -3.79 -20.57 -5.24
C PRO A 58 -4.01 -20.87 -3.75
N LEU A 59 -5.04 -21.66 -3.44
CA LEU A 59 -5.31 -22.14 -2.09
C LEU A 59 -4.12 -23.01 -1.63
N LEU A 60 -3.28 -22.46 -0.76
CA LEU A 60 -2.22 -23.20 -0.11
C LEU A 60 -2.79 -24.01 1.05
N PRO A 61 -2.30 -25.23 1.31
CA PRO A 61 -2.68 -25.97 2.51
C PRO A 61 -2.30 -25.15 3.74
N GLN A 62 -3.22 -25.05 4.71
CA GLN A 62 -2.93 -24.35 5.95
C GLN A 62 -1.85 -25.12 6.72
N PRO A 63 -0.77 -24.45 7.15
CA PRO A 63 0.24 -25.07 8.00
C PRO A 63 -0.38 -25.60 9.30
N ASN A 64 0.02 -26.80 9.71
CA ASN A 64 -0.45 -27.41 10.96
C ASN A 64 0.27 -26.78 12.17
N TRP A 65 -0.29 -25.70 12.71
CA TRP A 65 0.28 -24.99 13.85
C TRP A 65 0.24 -25.77 15.17
N ASN A 66 -0.50 -26.89 15.24
CA ASN A 66 -0.54 -27.74 16.44
C ASN A 66 0.82 -28.39 16.77
N LEU A 67 1.75 -28.40 15.80
CA LEU A 67 3.13 -28.85 16.02
C LEU A 67 3.87 -28.00 17.06
N LEU A 68 3.49 -26.73 17.25
CA LEU A 68 4.06 -25.88 18.30
C LEU A 68 3.69 -26.36 19.72
N ASN A 69 2.55 -27.05 19.88
CA ASN A 69 2.07 -27.52 21.19
C ASN A 69 2.52 -28.95 21.55
N ALA A 70 2.97 -29.73 20.56
CA ALA A 70 3.26 -31.16 20.75
C ALA A 70 4.66 -31.43 21.34
N ILE A 71 5.50 -30.40 21.51
CA ILE A 71 6.96 -30.55 21.61
C ILE A 71 7.53 -30.06 22.96
N ASP A 72 6.70 -29.64 23.92
CA ASP A 72 7.12 -29.40 25.31
C ASP A 72 7.72 -30.67 26.01
N HIS A 73 7.74 -31.82 25.31
CA HIS A 73 8.14 -33.12 25.84
C HIS A 73 9.26 -33.86 25.09
N ALA A 74 9.79 -33.34 23.96
CA ALA A 74 10.83 -34.04 23.18
C ALA A 74 12.03 -33.12 22.93
N GLY A 75 13.13 -33.36 23.66
CA GLY A 75 14.29 -32.46 23.75
C GLY A 75 15.43 -32.78 22.78
N GLY A 76 15.88 -31.73 22.09
CA GLY A 76 17.18 -31.59 21.43
C GLY A 76 17.44 -30.13 21.04
N ASP A 77 18.64 -29.59 21.33
CA ASP A 77 18.99 -28.16 21.16
C ASP A 77 18.84 -27.63 19.72
N ALA A 78 18.93 -28.49 18.70
CA ALA A 78 18.73 -28.09 17.30
C ALA A 78 17.25 -28.01 16.90
N GLU A 79 16.38 -28.77 17.55
CA GLU A 79 14.93 -28.76 17.28
C GLU A 79 14.27 -27.53 17.92
N THR A 80 14.79 -27.06 19.05
CA THR A 80 14.29 -25.87 19.74
C THR A 80 14.47 -24.58 18.94
N GLU A 81 15.60 -24.41 18.23
CA GLU A 81 15.84 -23.23 17.36
C GLU A 81 14.86 -23.19 16.16
N HIS A 82 14.63 -24.33 15.51
CA HIS A 82 13.67 -24.43 14.41
C HIS A 82 12.23 -24.15 14.87
N LEU A 83 11.88 -24.55 16.09
CA LEU A 83 10.56 -24.32 16.68
C LEU A 83 10.35 -22.87 17.10
N GLN A 84 11.38 -22.23 17.66
CA GLN A 84 11.34 -20.79 17.91
C GLN A 84 11.16 -20.02 16.61
N SER A 85 11.90 -20.39 15.55
CA SER A 85 11.75 -19.80 14.22
C SER A 85 10.32 -19.95 13.67
N LEU A 86 9.69 -21.12 13.87
CA LEU A 86 8.30 -21.35 13.48
C LEU A 86 7.31 -20.49 14.28
N GLY A 87 7.54 -20.35 15.59
CA GLY A 87 6.74 -19.46 16.46
C GLY A 87 6.83 -17.99 16.03
N TYR A 88 8.03 -17.51 15.71
CA TYR A 88 8.23 -16.17 15.16
C TYR A 88 7.53 -15.98 13.82
N ALA A 89 7.61 -16.97 12.93
CA ALA A 89 6.92 -16.91 11.64
C ALA A 89 5.40 -16.82 11.81
N CYS A 90 4.82 -17.60 12.73
CA CYS A 90 3.39 -17.54 13.04
C CYS A 90 2.97 -16.16 13.55
N ALA A 91 3.72 -15.58 14.50
CA ALA A 91 3.44 -14.24 15.02
C ALA A 91 3.59 -13.16 13.92
N GLN A 92 4.58 -13.30 13.04
CA GLN A 92 4.79 -12.37 11.93
C GLN A 92 3.64 -12.41 10.92
N ILE A 93 3.13 -13.60 10.59
CA ILE A 93 1.96 -13.75 9.72
C ILE A 93 0.74 -13.05 10.33
N GLU A 94 0.48 -13.27 11.63
CA GLU A 94 -0.65 -12.62 12.31
C GLU A 94 -0.55 -11.10 12.30
N VAL A 95 0.66 -10.55 12.52
CA VAL A 95 0.90 -9.10 12.43
C VAL A 95 0.67 -8.60 11.01
N GLN A 96 1.15 -9.33 9.99
CA GLN A 96 0.97 -8.96 8.59
C GLN A 96 -0.51 -8.97 8.19
N ASP A 97 -1.28 -9.96 8.61
CA ASP A 97 -2.71 -10.04 8.33
C ASP A 97 -3.47 -8.83 8.90
N LYS A 98 -3.17 -8.45 10.15
CA LYS A 98 -3.74 -7.25 10.79
C LYS A 98 -3.31 -5.95 10.08
N MET A 99 -2.06 -5.86 9.63
CA MET A 99 -1.57 -4.72 8.86
C MET A 99 -2.27 -4.62 7.50
N LEU A 100 -2.49 -5.75 6.85
CA LEU A 100 -3.15 -5.84 5.56
C LEU A 100 -4.63 -5.44 5.68
N GLU A 101 -5.33 -5.94 6.70
CA GLU A 101 -6.71 -5.53 7.01
C GLU A 101 -6.81 -4.01 7.22
N ARG A 102 -5.90 -3.44 8.02
CA ARG A 102 -5.84 -1.99 8.24
C ARG A 102 -5.58 -1.22 6.93
N ALA A 103 -4.68 -1.73 6.08
CA ALA A 103 -4.37 -1.11 4.80
C ALA A 103 -5.60 -1.07 3.89
N TYR A 104 -6.34 -2.18 3.78
CA TYR A 104 -7.59 -2.25 3.02
C TYR A 104 -8.67 -1.30 3.57
N ALA A 105 -8.87 -1.27 4.88
CA ALA A 105 -9.82 -0.35 5.51
C ALA A 105 -9.48 1.12 5.19
N THR A 106 -8.20 1.48 5.27
CA THR A 106 -7.73 2.84 4.97
C THR A 106 -7.92 3.17 3.49
N MET A 107 -7.65 2.22 2.58
CA MET A 107 -7.86 2.40 1.15
C MET A 107 -9.33 2.65 0.81
N MET A 108 -10.26 1.87 1.39
CA MET A 108 -11.70 2.10 1.21
C MET A 108 -12.14 3.48 1.72
N LEU A 109 -11.60 3.91 2.87
CA LEU A 109 -11.90 5.23 3.42
C LEU A 109 -11.39 6.35 2.49
N GLN A 110 -10.16 6.22 1.99
CA GLN A 110 -9.58 7.18 1.04
C GLN A 110 -10.38 7.25 -0.26
N ASP A 111 -10.81 6.11 -0.80
CA ASP A 111 -11.66 6.05 -2.00
C ASP A 111 -13.00 6.77 -1.78
N PHE A 112 -13.64 6.55 -0.64
CA PHE A 112 -14.87 7.24 -0.28
C PHE A 112 -14.67 8.77 -0.18
N TYR A 113 -13.59 9.21 0.48
CA TYR A 113 -13.27 10.63 0.59
C TYR A 113 -12.97 11.26 -0.78
N LEU A 114 -12.21 10.57 -1.63
CA LEU A 114 -11.90 11.01 -2.98
C LEU A 114 -13.19 11.17 -3.81
N HIS A 115 -14.12 10.22 -3.70
CA HIS A 115 -15.41 10.30 -4.37
C HIS A 115 -16.21 11.53 -3.93
N LYS A 116 -16.25 11.83 -2.62
CA LYS A 116 -16.93 13.03 -2.10
C LYS A 116 -16.27 14.33 -2.55
N LEU A 117 -14.94 14.40 -2.56
CA LEU A 117 -14.20 15.56 -3.04
C LEU A 117 -14.46 15.79 -4.53
N ASN A 118 -14.40 14.75 -5.34
CA ASN A 118 -14.70 14.84 -6.77
C ASN A 118 -16.14 15.32 -7.01
N GLN A 119 -17.13 14.79 -6.28
CA GLN A 119 -18.52 15.29 -6.36
C GLN A 119 -18.63 16.79 -6.02
N ALA A 120 -17.92 17.25 -4.98
CA ALA A 120 -17.94 18.65 -4.58
C ALA A 120 -17.27 19.56 -5.62
N LEU A 121 -16.17 19.11 -6.24
CA LEU A 121 -15.48 19.81 -7.33
C LEU A 121 -16.40 19.96 -8.55
N TYR A 122 -17.01 18.87 -9.02
CA TYR A 122 -17.94 18.92 -10.15
C TYR A 122 -19.09 19.91 -9.92
N LYS A 123 -19.75 19.84 -8.75
CA LYS A 123 -20.81 20.80 -8.40
C LYS A 123 -20.33 22.26 -8.38
N LYS A 124 -19.08 22.50 -7.99
CA LYS A 124 -18.49 23.85 -7.98
C LYS A 124 -18.18 24.33 -9.39
N GLU A 125 -17.66 23.46 -10.25
CA GLU A 125 -17.39 23.75 -11.65
C GLU A 125 -18.67 24.05 -12.43
N GLU A 126 -19.72 23.24 -12.26
CA GLU A 126 -21.05 23.50 -12.85
C GLU A 126 -21.62 24.85 -12.43
N LYS A 127 -21.60 25.16 -11.13
CA LYS A 127 -22.05 26.46 -10.61
C LYS A 127 -21.23 27.64 -11.13
N LYS A 128 -19.93 27.44 -11.39
CA LYS A 128 -19.08 28.48 -11.98
C LYS A 128 -19.47 28.70 -13.45
N GLY A 129 -19.68 27.61 -14.20
CA GLY A 129 -20.18 27.63 -15.58
C GLY A 129 -21.48 28.41 -15.73
N GLU A 130 -22.49 28.11 -14.91
CA GLU A 130 -23.79 28.82 -14.92
C GLU A 130 -23.67 30.33 -14.66
N LYS A 131 -22.78 30.76 -13.76
CA LYS A 131 -22.56 32.18 -13.47
C LYS A 131 -21.97 32.89 -14.69
N THR A 132 -20.97 32.30 -15.33
CA THR A 132 -20.39 32.85 -16.56
C THR A 132 -21.38 32.90 -17.72
N ASP A 133 -22.27 31.91 -17.85
CA ASP A 133 -23.30 31.89 -18.91
C ASP A 133 -24.39 32.95 -18.66
N LYS A 134 -24.85 33.11 -17.41
CA LYS A 134 -25.79 34.19 -17.04
C LYS A 134 -25.19 35.58 -17.26
N GLN A 135 -23.90 35.76 -16.98
CA GLN A 135 -23.20 37.03 -17.17
C GLN A 135 -23.01 37.38 -18.65
N LYS A 136 -22.81 36.39 -19.54
CA LYS A 136 -22.80 36.59 -20.99
C LYS A 136 -24.18 37.01 -21.53
N LYS A 137 -25.26 36.41 -21.01
CA LYS A 137 -26.63 36.73 -21.42
C LYS A 137 -27.10 38.12 -20.99
N SER A 138 -26.54 38.68 -19.91
CA SER A 138 -26.83 40.04 -19.45
C SER A 138 -26.02 41.13 -20.17
N PHE A 139 -25.08 40.77 -21.04
CA PHE A 139 -24.26 41.70 -21.82
C PHE A 139 -24.63 41.75 -23.32
N CYS A 140 -25.67 41.02 -23.73
CA CYS A 140 -26.35 41.14 -25.03
C CYS A 140 -27.71 41.81 -24.84
#